data_AF-A0A0G2HU72-F1
#
_entry.id   AF-A0A0G2HU72-F1
#
_cell.length_a   1.000
_cell.length_b   1.000
_cell.length_c   1.000
_cell.angle_alpha   90.00
_cell.angle_beta   90.00
_cell.angle_gamma   90.00
#
_symmetry.space_group_name_H-M   'P 1'
#
loop_
_entity.id
_entity.type
_entity.pdbx_description
1 polymer ?
#
loop_
_entity_poly.entity_id
_entity_poly.type
_entity_poly.pdbx_seq_one_letter_code
_entity_poly.pdbx_strand_id
1 'polypeptide(L)'
;MYSLSLPVSAIRTKIRQEFERHRYVNQLPVVDVLVAQSNIEFQETLNYWKQLSHVMKYFRIEEDPTAKLPKNFMSGFLEVSYYSRRSDSPLDWVQLANLNNL
;
A
#
# COMPACT_ATOMS: atom_id res chain seq x y z
N MET A 1 -12.63 -12.67 14.75
CA MET A 1 -11.39 -11.98 15.19
C MET A 1 -10.43 -11.91 14.02
N TYR A 2 -9.71 -10.79 13.81
CA TYR A 2 -8.75 -10.69 12.69
C TYR A 2 -7.52 -11.55 12.97
N SER A 3 -7.18 -12.45 12.04
CA SER A 3 -5.94 -13.24 12.08
C SER A 3 -4.84 -12.50 11.32
N LEU A 4 -4.19 -11.55 11.97
CA LEU A 4 -3.04 -10.84 11.40
C LEU A 4 -1.75 -11.63 11.67
N SER A 5 -0.92 -11.83 10.65
CA SER A 5 0.40 -12.47 10.76
C SER A 5 1.50 -11.53 11.29
N LEU A 6 1.14 -10.33 11.76
CA LEU A 6 2.05 -9.27 12.16
C LEU A 6 2.18 -9.17 13.69
N PRO A 7 3.37 -8.82 14.21
CA PRO A 7 3.55 -8.61 15.65
C PRO A 7 2.82 -7.35 16.12
N VAL A 8 2.34 -7.36 17.36
CA VAL A 8 1.62 -6.22 17.98
C VAL A 8 2.46 -4.94 17.99
N SER A 9 3.79 -5.06 18.07
CA SER A 9 4.71 -3.93 17.95
C SER A 9 4.61 -3.23 16.60
N ALA A 10 4.54 -3.98 15.49
CA ALA A 10 4.42 -3.41 14.15
C ALA A 10 3.08 -2.65 14.01
N ILE A 11 1.99 -3.21 14.53
CA ILE A 11 0.67 -2.56 14.52
C ILE A 11 0.72 -1.22 15.27
N ARG A 12 1.27 -1.19 16.48
CA ARG A 12 1.41 0.05 17.27
C ARG A 12 2.30 1.08 16.57
N THR A 13 3.38 0.64 15.94
CA THR A 13 4.24 1.52 15.15
C THR A 13 3.49 2.11 13.96
N LYS A 14 2.65 1.33 13.26
CA LYS A 14 1.82 1.85 12.17
C LYS A 14 0.79 2.87 12.63
N ILE A 15 0.10 2.60 13.75
CA ILE A 15 -0.82 3.56 14.35
C ILE A 15 -0.08 4.88 14.59
N ARG A 16 1.12 4.82 15.17
CA ARG A 16 1.94 6.02 15.36
C ARG A 16 2.29 6.70 14.03
N GLN A 17 2.72 5.97 13.01
CA GLN A 17 3.02 6.54 11.69
C GLN A 17 1.83 7.31 11.08
N GLU A 18 0.60 6.81 11.23
CA GLU A 18 -0.61 7.48 10.73
C GLU A 18 -0.95 8.77 11.48
N PHE A 19 -0.74 8.82 12.80
CA PHE A 19 -0.85 10.06 13.56
C PHE A 19 0.24 11.06 13.17
N GLU A 20 1.48 10.58 12.98
CA GLU A 20 2.61 11.42 12.59
C GLU A 20 2.46 12.00 11.17
N ARG A 21 1.76 11.30 10.26
CA ARG A 21 1.42 11.79 8.93
C ARG A 21 0.67 13.12 8.96
N HIS A 22 -0.12 13.37 10.00
CA HIS A 22 -0.90 14.59 10.17
C HIS A 22 -0.33 15.55 11.24
N ARG A 23 0.93 15.36 11.66
CA ARG A 23 1.57 16.14 12.74
C ARG A 23 1.49 17.66 12.53
N TYR A 24 1.64 18.13 11.29
CA TYR A 24 1.80 19.55 10.96
C TYR A 24 0.50 20.24 10.52
N VAL A 25 -0.67 19.63 10.78
CA VAL A 25 -1.97 20.23 10.47
C VAL A 25 -2.32 21.26 11.54
N ASN A 26 -2.24 22.55 11.19
CA ASN A 26 -2.48 23.65 12.13
C ASN A 26 -3.91 24.22 12.07
N GLN A 27 -4.72 23.80 11.10
CA GLN A 27 -6.08 24.32 10.89
C GLN A 27 -7.06 23.58 11.80
N LEU A 28 -7.63 24.27 12.79
CA LEU A 28 -8.57 23.70 13.76
C LEU A 28 -9.73 22.90 13.14
N PRO A 29 -10.50 23.42 12.16
CA PRO A 29 -11.62 22.65 11.59
C PRO A 29 -11.15 21.37 10.86
N VAL A 30 -9.92 21.34 10.37
CA VAL A 30 -9.35 20.14 9.74
C VAL A 30 -9.00 19.11 10.80
N VAL A 31 -8.46 19.54 11.94
CA VAL A 31 -8.16 18.65 13.08
C VAL A 31 -9.43 17.96 13.56
N ASP A 32 -10.54 18.68 13.69
CA ASP A 32 -11.82 18.11 14.11
C ASP A 32 -12.29 16.99 13.17
N VAL A 33 -12.18 17.22 11.86
CA VAL A 33 -12.53 16.20 10.85
C VAL A 33 -11.61 14.99 10.95
N LEU A 34 -10.30 15.19 11.13
CA LEU A 34 -9.34 14.10 11.26
C LEU A 34 -9.60 13.25 12.51
N VAL A 35 -9.94 13.88 13.63
CA VAL A 35 -10.31 13.17 14.87
C VAL A 35 -11.61 12.38 14.67
N ALA A 36 -12.61 12.97 14.02
CA ALA A 36 -13.86 12.28 13.71
C ALA A 36 -13.63 11.05 12.80
N GLN A 37 -12.82 11.20 11.76
CA GLN A 37 -12.43 10.09 10.86
C GLN A 37 -11.69 8.98 11.61
N SER A 38 -10.75 9.33 12.51
CA SER A 38 -10.04 8.35 13.34
C SER A 38 -10.98 7.54 14.23
N ASN A 39 -12.01 8.18 14.79
CA ASN A 39 -13.00 7.51 15.62
C ASN A 39 -13.89 6.57 14.80
N ILE A 40 -14.28 6.97 13.59
CA ILE A 40 -15.04 6.12 12.66
C ILE A 40 -14.22 4.87 12.32
N GLU A 41 -12.95 5.04 11.94
CA GLU A 41 -12.04 3.94 11.61
C GLU A 41 -11.88 2.96 12.78
N PHE A 42 -11.76 3.47 14.00
CA PHE A 42 -11.65 2.67 15.21
C PHE A 42 -12.91 1.84 15.46
N GLN A 43 -14.09 2.44 15.31
CA GLN A 43 -15.36 1.73 15.48
C GLN A 43 -15.57 0.66 14.40
N GLU A 44 -15.26 0.96 13.15
CA GLU A 44 -15.37 0.00 12.03
C GLU A 44 -14.46 -1.22 12.21
N THR A 45 -13.27 -1.01 12.78
CA THR A 45 -12.31 -2.10 13.06
C THR A 45 -12.68 -2.89 14.31
N LEU A 46 -13.10 -2.24 15.39
CA LEU A 46 -13.50 -2.92 16.63
C LEU A 46 -14.76 -3.77 16.41
N ASN A 47 -15.75 -3.24 15.68
CA ASN A 47 -17.01 -3.92 15.39
C ASN A 47 -16.93 -4.95 14.25
N TYR A 48 -15.73 -5.18 13.69
CA TYR A 48 -15.52 -6.09 12.56
C TYR A 48 -16.31 -5.77 11.30
N TRP A 49 -16.58 -4.48 11.04
CA TRP A 49 -17.23 -4.04 9.81
C TRP A 49 -16.26 -4.03 8.62
N LYS A 50 -14.94 -3.98 8.88
CA LYS A 50 -13.91 -4.10 7.83
C LYS A 50 -13.48 -5.54 7.58
N GLN A 51 -13.14 -5.85 6.34
CA GLN A 51 -12.47 -7.11 5.99
C GLN A 51 -10.96 -7.01 6.24
N LEU A 52 -10.30 -8.15 6.42
CA LEU A 52 -8.85 -8.23 6.66
C LEU A 52 -8.02 -7.54 5.56
N SER A 53 -8.43 -7.65 4.30
CA SER A 53 -7.80 -6.96 3.16
C SER A 53 -7.75 -5.43 3.32
N HIS A 54 -8.76 -4.83 3.96
CA HIS A 54 -8.79 -3.40 4.22
C HIS A 54 -7.77 -3.00 5.29
N VAL A 55 -7.58 -3.84 6.32
CA VAL A 55 -6.57 -3.61 7.35
C VAL A 55 -5.16 -3.81 6.79
N MET A 56 -4.95 -4.87 5.99
CA MET A 56 -3.67 -5.16 5.35
C MET A 56 -3.23 -4.07 4.38
N LYS A 57 -4.16 -3.24 3.86
CA LYS A 57 -3.84 -2.10 3.00
C LYS A 57 -2.84 -1.12 3.65
N TYR A 58 -2.89 -0.92 4.97
CA TYR A 58 -1.96 -0.04 5.69
C TYR A 58 -0.52 -0.58 5.71
N PHE A 59 -0.31 -1.87 5.42
CA PHE A 59 0.98 -2.55 5.46
C PHE A 59 1.59 -2.82 4.07
N ARG A 60 0.94 -2.39 2.97
CA ARG A 60 1.40 -2.65 1.59
C ARG A 60 2.86 -2.28 1.31
N ILE A 61 3.35 -1.20 1.92
CA ILE A 61 4.74 -0.73 1.74
C ILE A 61 5.77 -1.70 2.36
N GLU A 62 5.35 -2.46 3.36
CA GLU A 62 6.18 -3.45 4.05
C GLU A 62 6.14 -4.82 3.36
N GLU A 63 5.02 -5.16 2.71
CA GLU A 63 4.87 -6.42 1.97
C GLU A 63 5.57 -6.37 0.60
N ASP A 64 5.37 -5.29 -0.18
CA ASP A 64 5.90 -5.17 -1.54
C ASP A 64 6.96 -4.05 -1.63
N PRO A 65 8.28 -4.37 -1.64
CA PRO A 65 9.33 -3.36 -1.79
C PRO A 65 9.31 -2.70 -3.17
N THR A 66 8.74 -3.36 -4.19
CA THR A 66 8.53 -2.83 -5.55
C THR A 66 7.41 -1.81 -5.62
N ALA A 67 6.46 -1.83 -4.67
CA ALA A 67 5.38 -0.84 -4.59
C ALA A 67 5.85 0.53 -4.06
N LYS A 68 7.14 0.68 -3.73
CA LYS A 68 7.73 1.95 -3.31
C LYS A 68 7.90 2.86 -4.52
N LEU A 69 7.50 4.11 -4.35
CA LEU A 69 7.77 5.14 -5.37
C LEU A 69 9.28 5.18 -5.66
N PRO A 70 9.69 5.19 -6.94
CA PRO A 70 11.10 5.21 -7.30
C PRO A 70 11.78 6.43 -6.68
N LYS A 71 12.96 6.20 -6.09
CA LYS A 71 13.68 7.25 -5.33
C LYS A 71 14.13 8.42 -6.22
N ASN A 72 14.35 8.15 -7.51
CA ASN A 72 14.76 9.14 -8.50
C ASN A 72 13.80 9.19 -9.69
N PHE A 73 13.70 10.39 -10.28
CA PHE A 73 12.96 10.61 -11.52
C PHE A 73 13.41 9.65 -12.63
N MET A 74 14.71 9.49 -12.84
CA MET A 74 15.25 8.63 -13.91
C MET A 74 14.86 7.16 -13.75
N SER A 75 14.86 6.62 -12.52
CA SER A 75 14.44 5.24 -12.28
C SER A 75 12.96 5.04 -12.59
N GLY A 76 12.08 5.98 -12.19
CA GLY A 76 10.66 5.89 -12.52
C GLY A 76 10.36 6.11 -13.99
N PHE A 77 11.07 7.03 -14.63
CA PHE A 77 10.96 7.30 -16.06
C PHE A 77 11.35 6.08 -16.90
N LEU A 78 12.47 5.43 -16.57
CA LEU A 78 12.93 4.23 -17.26
C LEU A 78 12.02 3.03 -17.01
N GLU A 79 11.57 2.81 -15.77
CA GLU A 79 10.65 1.72 -15.42
C GLU A 79 9.37 1.76 -16.27
N VAL A 80 8.72 2.92 -16.36
CA VAL A 80 7.53 3.12 -17.21
C VAL A 80 7.85 2.90 -18.69
N SER A 81 9.02 3.37 -19.16
CA SER A 81 9.45 3.19 -20.56
C SER A 81 9.73 1.72 -20.92
N TYR A 82 10.32 0.94 -20.00
CA TYR A 82 10.58 -0.49 -20.20
C TYR A 82 9.28 -1.31 -20.20
N TYR A 83 8.34 -1.03 -19.30
CA TYR A 83 7.04 -1.70 -19.30
C TYR A 83 6.23 -1.41 -20.57
N SER A 84 6.24 -0.14 -21.05
CA SER A 84 5.57 0.22 -22.30
C SER A 84 6.21 -0.39 -23.55
N ARG A 85 7.52 -0.70 -23.53
CA ARG A 85 8.20 -1.33 -24.66
C ARG A 85 8.03 -2.87 -24.68
N ARG A 86 7.83 -3.50 -23.51
CA ARG A 86 7.69 -4.95 -23.41
C ARG A 86 6.35 -5.46 -23.95
N SER A 87 5.27 -4.70 -23.80
CA SER A 87 3.94 -5.03 -24.37
C SER A 87 3.91 -5.03 -25.89
N ASP A 88 4.88 -4.37 -26.53
CA ASP A 88 4.87 -4.06 -27.96
C ASP A 88 5.83 -4.95 -28.75
N SER A 89 6.50 -5.91 -28.10
CA SER A 89 7.37 -6.87 -28.80
C SER A 89 6.55 -8.05 -29.35
N PRO A 90 6.51 -8.28 -30.67
CA PRO A 90 5.71 -9.36 -31.26
C PRO A 90 6.20 -10.79 -30.92
N LEU A 91 7.29 -10.94 -30.16
CA LEU A 91 8.05 -12.19 -30.04
C LEU A 91 7.97 -12.87 -28.66
N ASP A 92 7.38 -12.24 -27.62
CA ASP A 92 7.41 -12.78 -26.24
C ASP A 92 6.40 -13.94 -26.02
N TRP A 93 5.19 -13.87 -26.60
CA TRP A 93 4.17 -14.93 -26.45
C TRP A 93 4.54 -16.25 -27.14
N VAL A 94 5.32 -16.18 -28.22
CA VAL A 94 5.82 -17.37 -28.93
C VAL A 94 6.92 -18.05 -28.13
N GLN A 95 7.73 -17.29 -27.37
CA GLN A 95 8.77 -17.87 -26.51
C GLN A 95 8.22 -18.42 -25.18
N LEU A 96 7.22 -17.77 -24.56
CA LEU A 96 6.54 -18.28 -23.37
C LEU A 96 5.70 -19.54 -23.65
N ALA A 97 5.08 -19.64 -24.82
CA ALA A 97 4.35 -20.85 -25.21
C ALA A 97 5.27 -22.06 -25.44
N ASN A 98 6.49 -21.84 -25.95
CA ASN A 98 7.46 -22.91 -26.22
C ASN A 98 8.25 -23.37 -24.98
N LEU A 99 8.30 -22.57 -23.92
CA LEU A 99 8.91 -22.97 -22.64
C LEU A 99 7.98 -23.84 -21.77
N ASN A 100 6.68 -23.85 -22.06
CA ASN A 100 5.68 -24.64 -21.32
C ASN A 100 5.29 -25.96 -22.03
N ASN A 101 6.05 -26.38 -23.06
CA ASN A 101 5.82 -27.63 -23.78
C ASN A 101 7.00 -28.61 -23.70
N LEU A 102 7.67 -28.64 -22.55
CA LEU A 102 8.41 -29.79 -22.02
C LEU A 102 7.99 -30.02 -20.56
#